data_AF-A0AA34TSJ3-F1
#
_entry.id   AF-A0AA34TSJ3-F1
#
_cell.length_a   1.000
_cell.length_b   1.000
_cell.length_c   1.000
_cell.angle_alpha   90.00
_cell.angle_beta   90.00
_cell.angle_gamma   90.00
#
_symmetry.space_group_name_H-M   'P 1'
#
loop_
_entity.id
_entity.type
_entity.pdbx_description
1 polymer ?
#
loop_
_entity_poly.entity_id
_entity_poly.type
_entity_poly.pdbx_seq_one_letter_code
_entity_poly.pdbx_strand_id
1 'polypeptide(L)'
;MTNDNFLGNIQKDGTYSVIPRMAGGEVTPQALSVLADVAAEYNLYTKITGAQRIGLFGAQKDDLPAIWKKLVAAGYETGQAYAKALRMAKTCVGSTWCRYGVQDSVGLGVMIENRYKGIRTPHKMKFGVSGCTRECAEAQGKDLGIIATDAGWNMYVCGNGGMKPRHADLLASDLDQETLIKYIDRFMMFYIRTAAPLQRTSVWMDNLEGGVDYLREVIVDNKLGINDQLEADVAGLVGNFACEWTDTINDEAQLKRFSHFINADDRDENVVFVDDGREQHRPATFTEKHPEAKGDILHVELV
;
A
#
# COMPACT_ATOMS: atom_id res chain seq x y z
N MET A 1 -3.42 8.03 -14.47
CA MET A 1 -2.76 8.98 -13.56
C MET A 1 -2.81 8.43 -12.14
N THR A 2 -1.66 8.13 -11.55
CA THR A 2 -1.52 7.73 -10.14
C THR A 2 -1.57 8.98 -9.26
N ASN A 3 -2.21 8.92 -8.09
CA ASN A 3 -2.18 10.00 -7.09
C ASN A 3 -0.80 10.13 -6.38
N ASP A 4 0.22 9.44 -6.88
CA ASP A 4 1.60 9.51 -6.43
C ASP A 4 2.34 10.51 -7.33
N ASN A 5 2.22 11.81 -7.02
CA ASN A 5 3.07 12.85 -7.62
C ASN A 5 4.26 13.08 -6.68
N PHE A 6 5.47 13.22 -7.23
CA PHE A 6 6.69 13.34 -6.41
C PHE A 6 6.93 12.17 -5.44
N LEU A 7 6.51 10.95 -5.82
CA LEU A 7 6.64 9.73 -5.00
C LEU A 7 5.92 9.81 -3.63
N GLY A 8 4.95 10.71 -3.51
CA GLY A 8 4.10 10.88 -2.33
C GLY A 8 2.66 11.19 -2.74
N ASN A 9 1.74 11.09 -1.79
CA ASN A 9 0.35 11.48 -2.04
C ASN A 9 0.13 12.94 -1.67
N ILE A 10 -0.33 13.72 -2.64
CA ILE A 10 -0.74 15.11 -2.40
C ILE A 10 -2.03 15.14 -1.56
N GLN A 11 -2.02 15.98 -0.55
CA GLN A 11 -3.13 16.22 0.37
C GLN A 11 -3.97 17.42 -0.10
N LYS A 12 -5.17 17.57 0.48
CA LYS A 12 -6.13 18.62 0.12
C LYS A 12 -5.60 20.05 0.24
N ASP A 13 -4.56 20.25 1.04
CA ASP A 13 -3.94 21.54 1.37
C ASP A 13 -2.62 21.77 0.63
N GLY A 14 -2.28 20.91 -0.35
CA GLY A 14 -1.04 21.01 -1.13
C GLY A 14 0.17 20.31 -0.49
N THR A 15 0.04 19.85 0.76
CA THR A 15 1.09 19.08 1.45
C THR A 15 1.16 17.63 0.96
N TYR A 16 2.12 16.86 1.46
CA TYR A 16 2.38 15.49 1.08
C TYR A 16 2.31 14.56 2.29
N SER A 17 1.86 13.33 2.06
CA SER A 17 1.98 12.25 3.06
C SER A 17 3.28 11.48 2.87
N VAL A 18 3.95 11.17 3.98
CA VAL A 18 5.10 10.25 4.04
C VAL A 18 4.65 8.98 4.76
N ILE A 19 4.63 7.87 4.04
CA ILE A 19 4.16 6.59 4.58
C ILE A 19 5.17 5.50 4.18
N PRO A 20 6.13 5.18 5.07
CA PRO A 20 7.09 4.12 4.81
C PRO A 20 6.45 2.73 4.88
N ARG A 21 7.13 1.76 4.29
CA ARG A 21 6.73 0.36 4.34
C ARG A 21 7.05 -0.22 5.73
N MET A 22 6.11 -0.99 6.28
CA MET A 22 6.25 -1.73 7.53
C MET A 22 5.70 -3.13 7.26
N ALA A 23 6.54 -4.00 6.70
CA ALA A 23 6.11 -5.30 6.21
C ALA A 23 5.51 -6.13 7.37
N GLY A 24 4.33 -6.73 7.13
CA GLY A 24 3.62 -7.46 8.18
C GLY A 24 3.19 -6.62 9.39
N GLY A 25 3.30 -5.29 9.32
CA GLY A 25 3.06 -4.38 10.44
C GLY A 25 4.16 -4.35 11.49
N GLU A 26 5.33 -4.93 11.22
CA GLU A 26 6.44 -4.96 12.17
C GLU A 26 7.27 -3.66 12.14
N VAL A 27 7.78 -3.28 13.31
CA VAL A 27 8.68 -2.14 13.47
C VAL A 27 9.58 -2.35 14.68
N THR A 28 10.87 -2.06 14.54
CA THR A 28 11.80 -2.10 15.68
C THR A 28 11.64 -0.84 16.53
N PRO A 29 11.98 -0.89 17.83
CA PRO A 29 11.96 0.31 18.68
C PRO A 29 12.81 1.46 18.11
N GLN A 30 13.96 1.15 17.51
CA GLN A 30 14.85 2.14 16.90
C GLN A 30 14.20 2.79 15.67
N ALA A 31 13.64 2.00 14.76
CA ALA A 31 12.97 2.54 13.58
C ALA A 31 11.72 3.34 13.96
N LEU A 32 10.97 2.90 14.98
CA LEU A 32 9.84 3.63 15.55
C LEU A 32 10.27 4.98 16.15
N SER A 33 11.42 5.05 16.83
CA SER A 33 11.98 6.31 17.32
C SER A 33 12.26 7.28 16.18
N VAL A 34 12.86 6.81 15.08
CA VAL A 34 13.13 7.66 13.91
C VAL A 34 11.84 8.21 13.30
N LEU A 35 10.77 7.42 13.25
CA LEU A 35 9.45 7.92 12.83
C LEU A 35 8.94 9.05 13.74
N ALA A 36 9.09 8.89 15.06
CA ALA A 36 8.68 9.90 16.02
C ALA A 36 9.54 11.18 15.90
N ASP A 37 10.85 11.03 15.74
CA ASP A 37 11.80 12.15 15.58
C ASP A 37 11.50 12.95 14.31
N VAL A 38 11.27 12.25 13.18
CA VAL A 38 10.85 12.88 11.92
C VAL A 38 9.49 13.57 12.07
N ALA A 39 8.53 12.93 12.72
CA ALA A 39 7.22 13.55 12.94
C ALA A 39 7.32 14.85 13.76
N ALA A 40 8.14 14.84 14.82
CA ALA A 40 8.36 16.01 15.67
C ALA A 40 9.12 17.12 14.94
N GLU A 41 10.22 16.79 14.25
CA GLU A 41 11.07 17.76 13.57
C GLU A 41 10.34 18.53 12.47
N TYR A 42 9.51 17.84 11.69
CA TYR A 42 8.76 18.43 10.58
C TYR A 42 7.32 18.79 10.96
N ASN A 43 6.97 18.73 12.25
CA ASN A 43 5.63 19.01 12.79
C ASN A 43 4.51 18.31 11.98
N LEU A 44 4.63 16.98 11.83
CA LEU A 44 3.75 16.17 11.00
C LEU A 44 2.63 15.53 11.81
N TYR A 45 1.40 15.62 11.29
CA TYR A 45 0.28 14.86 11.80
C TYR A 45 0.55 13.36 11.61
N THR A 46 0.36 12.58 12.67
CA THR A 46 0.75 11.16 12.71
C THR A 46 -0.45 10.27 12.99
N LYS A 47 -0.62 9.19 12.20
CA LYS A 47 -1.76 8.29 12.34
C LYS A 47 -1.42 6.83 12.04
N ILE A 48 -1.83 5.95 12.95
CA ILE A 48 -1.87 4.51 12.69
C ILE A 48 -2.97 4.23 11.65
N THR A 49 -2.61 3.55 10.58
CA THR A 49 -3.50 3.24 9.46
C THR A 49 -4.04 1.82 9.55
N GLY A 50 -5.18 1.54 8.89
CA GLY A 50 -5.73 0.17 8.78
C GLY A 50 -4.84 -0.82 8.01
N ALA A 51 -3.70 -0.37 7.50
CA ALA A 51 -2.67 -1.18 6.85
C ALA A 51 -1.52 -1.57 7.80
N GLN A 52 -1.71 -1.44 9.12
CA GLN A 52 -0.72 -1.73 10.16
C GLN A 52 0.59 -0.94 10.01
N ARG A 53 0.47 0.32 9.62
CA ARG A 53 1.61 1.24 9.48
C ARG A 53 1.27 2.63 9.92
N ILE A 54 2.31 3.43 10.19
CA ILE A 54 2.19 4.83 10.58
C ILE A 54 2.27 5.70 9.32
N GLY A 55 1.30 6.60 9.17
CA GLY A 55 1.35 7.66 8.16
C GLY A 55 1.66 9.00 8.79
N LEU A 56 2.56 9.74 8.16
CA LEU A 56 2.93 11.12 8.50
C LEU A 56 2.33 12.06 7.43
N PHE A 57 1.68 13.14 7.85
CA PHE A 57 0.93 14.03 6.98
C PHE A 57 1.27 15.49 7.25
N GLY A 58 1.24 16.33 6.21
CA GLY A 58 1.56 17.75 6.32
C GLY A 58 2.97 18.11 5.87
N ALA A 59 3.73 17.18 5.28
CA ALA A 59 5.08 17.46 4.81
C ALA A 59 5.02 18.40 3.60
N GLN A 60 5.87 19.42 3.58
CA GLN A 60 6.02 20.23 2.36
C GLN A 60 6.89 19.49 1.34
N LYS A 61 6.73 19.86 0.07
CA LYS A 61 7.41 19.21 -1.07
C LYS A 61 8.93 19.15 -0.87
N ASP A 62 9.50 20.24 -0.38
CA ASP A 62 10.94 20.46 -0.27
C ASP A 62 11.56 19.72 0.91
N ASP A 63 10.73 19.35 1.90
CA ASP A 63 11.16 18.52 3.04
C ASP A 63 11.27 17.04 2.65
N LEU A 64 10.59 16.60 1.59
CA LEU A 64 10.49 15.18 1.26
C LEU A 64 11.87 14.51 1.11
N PRO A 65 12.85 15.06 0.39
CA PRO A 65 14.17 14.43 0.29
C PRO A 65 14.88 14.30 1.64
N ALA A 66 14.78 15.30 2.51
CA ALA A 66 15.42 15.26 3.83
C ALA A 66 14.76 14.23 4.75
N ILE A 67 13.43 14.19 4.75
CA ILE A 67 12.64 13.18 5.47
C ILE A 67 13.01 11.77 4.97
N TRP A 68 12.99 11.53 3.67
CA TRP A 68 13.26 10.20 3.12
C TRP A 68 14.72 9.76 3.30
N LYS A 69 15.69 10.68 3.31
CA LYS A 69 17.08 10.35 3.70
C LYS A 69 17.14 9.76 5.11
N LYS A 70 16.43 10.36 6.08
CA LYS A 70 16.37 9.85 7.46
C LYS A 70 15.68 8.50 7.55
N LEU A 71 14.55 8.34 6.85
CA LEU A 71 13.79 7.09 6.86
C LEU A 71 14.58 5.95 6.19
N VAL A 72 15.21 6.19 5.03
CA VAL A 72 16.04 5.18 4.35
C VAL A 72 17.25 4.79 5.20
N ALA A 73 17.90 5.75 5.87
CA ALA A 73 18.98 5.46 6.81
C ALA A 73 18.54 4.58 8.00
N ALA A 74 17.27 4.66 8.38
CA ALA A 74 16.65 3.81 9.40
C ALA A 74 16.13 2.46 8.84
N GLY A 75 16.38 2.16 7.57
CA GLY A 75 16.00 0.90 6.92
C GLY A 75 14.59 0.89 6.33
N TYR A 76 13.91 2.04 6.24
CA TYR A 76 12.61 2.11 5.59
C TYR A 76 12.71 2.20 4.07
N GLU A 77 11.69 1.67 3.42
CA GLU A 77 11.43 1.84 1.99
C GLU A 77 10.10 2.58 1.78
N THR A 78 9.83 2.97 0.54
CA THR A 78 8.52 3.51 0.16
C THR A 78 7.39 2.52 0.41
N GLY A 79 6.36 2.96 1.13
CA GLY A 79 5.16 2.16 1.39
C GLY A 79 4.23 2.05 0.18
N GLN A 80 4.49 2.79 -0.91
CA GLN A 80 3.67 2.83 -2.13
C GLN A 80 2.17 2.95 -1.80
N ALA A 81 1.87 3.81 -0.82
CA ALA A 81 0.62 3.78 -0.11
C ALA A 81 -0.60 4.14 -0.98
N TYR A 82 -0.37 4.89 -2.06
CA TYR A 82 -1.40 5.32 -3.00
C TYR A 82 -1.21 4.80 -4.43
N ALA A 83 -0.11 4.07 -4.68
CA ALA A 83 0.19 3.41 -5.94
C ALA A 83 -0.91 2.46 -6.42
N LYS A 84 -0.94 2.27 -7.73
CA LYS A 84 -1.55 1.09 -8.36
C LYS A 84 -0.53 -0.06 -8.33
N ALA A 85 -0.34 -0.59 -7.13
CA ALA A 85 0.60 -1.65 -6.78
C ALA A 85 0.13 -2.34 -5.48
N LEU A 86 0.90 -3.31 -4.97
CA LEU A 86 0.70 -3.85 -3.63
C LEU A 86 0.94 -2.78 -2.56
N ARG A 87 -0.11 -2.45 -1.81
CA ARG A 87 -0.05 -1.43 -0.74
C ARG A 87 0.45 -1.97 0.59
N MET A 88 0.07 -3.20 0.94
CA MET A 88 0.52 -3.92 2.15
C MET A 88 0.06 -5.38 2.12
N ALA A 89 0.70 -6.22 2.93
CA ALA A 89 0.14 -7.48 3.41
C ALA A 89 -0.19 -7.36 4.90
N LYS A 90 -1.47 -7.18 5.23
CA LYS A 90 -1.93 -7.12 6.63
C LYS A 90 -1.80 -8.50 7.25
N THR A 91 -1.29 -8.62 8.47
CA THR A 91 -1.15 -9.90 9.17
C THR A 91 -1.84 -9.86 10.53
N CYS A 92 -2.11 -11.02 11.12
CA CYS A 92 -2.21 -11.11 12.57
C CYS A 92 -0.89 -11.62 13.14
N VAL A 93 -0.74 -11.59 14.47
CA VAL A 93 0.50 -12.02 15.13
C VAL A 93 0.81 -13.53 15.03
N GLY A 94 -0.08 -14.31 14.37
CA GLY A 94 0.17 -15.71 14.00
C GLY A 94 0.43 -16.65 15.18
N SER A 95 0.93 -17.85 14.88
CA SER A 95 1.40 -18.81 15.90
C SER A 95 2.63 -18.31 16.67
N THR A 96 3.29 -17.26 16.19
CA THR A 96 4.43 -16.60 16.85
C THR A 96 4.06 -16.06 18.23
N TRP A 97 2.86 -15.48 18.37
CA TRP A 97 2.41 -14.88 19.63
C TRP A 97 0.98 -15.25 20.06
N CYS A 98 0.09 -15.54 19.11
CA CYS A 98 -1.30 -15.83 19.43
C CYS A 98 -1.45 -17.29 19.85
N ARG A 99 -2.07 -17.51 21.02
CA ARG A 99 -2.42 -18.85 21.51
C ARG A 99 -3.31 -19.66 20.53
N TYR A 100 -4.06 -18.98 19.67
CA TYR A 100 -4.93 -19.60 18.65
C TYR A 100 -4.30 -19.63 17.26
N GLY A 101 -3.06 -19.15 17.10
CA GLY A 101 -2.38 -19.17 15.82
C GLY A 101 -2.04 -20.61 15.44
N VAL A 102 -2.42 -20.99 14.23
CA VAL A 102 -2.15 -22.32 13.65
C VAL A 102 -0.83 -22.28 12.89
N GLN A 103 -0.60 -21.23 12.10
CA GLN A 103 0.65 -21.02 11.37
C GLN A 103 1.19 -19.60 11.52
N ASP A 104 2.45 -19.41 11.12
CA ASP A 104 3.15 -18.13 11.17
C ASP A 104 2.69 -17.21 10.03
N SER A 105 1.60 -16.47 10.27
CA SER A 105 1.12 -15.46 9.35
C SER A 105 2.02 -14.24 9.22
N VAL A 106 2.85 -13.95 10.23
CA VAL A 106 3.73 -12.79 10.20
C VAL A 106 4.87 -13.07 9.23
N GLY A 107 5.58 -14.19 9.41
CA GLY A 107 6.67 -14.60 8.52
C GLY A 107 6.21 -14.72 7.07
N LEU A 108 5.07 -15.38 6.81
CA LEU A 108 4.50 -15.47 5.47
C LEU A 108 4.13 -14.09 4.90
N GLY A 109 3.46 -13.25 5.69
CA GLY A 109 3.04 -11.90 5.30
C GLY A 109 4.21 -10.98 4.95
N VAL A 110 5.28 -10.99 5.77
CA VAL A 110 6.51 -10.25 5.51
C VAL A 110 7.19 -10.72 4.23
N MET A 111 7.25 -12.03 4.01
CA MET A 111 7.87 -12.61 2.81
C MET A 111 7.11 -12.20 1.54
N ILE A 112 5.78 -12.36 1.51
CA ILE A 112 5.00 -11.98 0.32
C ILE A 112 5.00 -10.46 0.10
N GLU A 113 4.95 -9.65 1.16
CA GLU A 113 5.00 -8.21 1.00
C GLU A 113 6.33 -7.75 0.38
N ASN A 114 7.44 -8.34 0.82
CA ASN A 114 8.76 -8.07 0.25
C ASN A 114 8.95 -8.64 -1.15
N ARG A 115 8.34 -9.78 -1.47
CA ARG A 115 8.37 -10.35 -2.83
C ARG A 115 7.63 -9.46 -3.81
N TYR A 116 6.43 -9.01 -3.47
CA TYR A 116 5.50 -8.39 -4.43
C TYR A 116 5.45 -6.86 -4.36
N LYS A 117 6.21 -6.20 -3.47
CA LYS A 117 6.35 -4.73 -3.46
C LYS A 117 6.88 -4.24 -4.81
N GLY A 118 6.45 -3.05 -5.21
CA GLY A 118 6.85 -2.43 -6.48
C GLY A 118 6.20 -2.96 -7.75
N ILE A 119 5.61 -4.16 -7.74
CA ILE A 119 4.87 -4.67 -8.90
C ILE A 119 3.67 -3.77 -9.16
N ARG A 120 3.68 -3.09 -10.31
CA ARG A 120 2.56 -2.25 -10.77
C ARG A 120 1.44 -3.15 -11.28
N THR A 121 0.23 -2.81 -10.88
CA THR A 121 -0.99 -3.58 -11.18
C THR A 121 -2.06 -2.66 -11.76
N PRO A 122 -3.05 -3.19 -12.52
CA PRO A 122 -4.11 -2.40 -13.13
C PRO A 122 -4.80 -1.46 -12.14
N HIS A 123 -4.98 -1.92 -10.89
CA HIS A 123 -5.38 -1.08 -9.77
C HIS A 123 -4.64 -1.47 -8.48
N LYS A 124 -4.78 -0.67 -7.39
CA LYS A 124 -4.24 -1.00 -6.05
C LYS A 124 -4.61 -2.42 -5.62
N MET A 125 -3.66 -3.14 -5.04
CA MET A 125 -3.87 -4.44 -4.42
C MET A 125 -3.58 -4.41 -2.93
N LYS A 126 -4.30 -5.24 -2.21
CA LYS A 126 -4.22 -5.42 -0.77
C LYS A 126 -4.13 -6.90 -0.47
N PHE A 127 -3.17 -7.30 0.35
CA PHE A 127 -3.06 -8.68 0.82
C PHE A 127 -3.46 -8.77 2.30
N GLY A 128 -3.90 -9.95 2.72
CA GLY A 128 -4.17 -10.26 4.11
C GLY A 128 -3.78 -11.69 4.43
N VAL A 129 -3.04 -11.90 5.52
CA VAL A 129 -2.56 -13.22 5.94
C VAL A 129 -2.99 -13.45 7.39
N SER A 130 -3.90 -14.40 7.60
CA SER A 130 -4.38 -14.76 8.93
C SER A 130 -3.82 -16.11 9.34
N GLY A 131 -3.23 -16.18 10.53
CA GLY A 131 -2.65 -17.41 11.06
C GLY A 131 -3.68 -18.43 11.57
N CYS A 132 -4.98 -18.13 11.49
CA CYS A 132 -6.08 -19.07 11.72
C CYS A 132 -7.43 -18.49 11.22
N THR A 133 -8.49 -19.28 11.32
CA THR A 133 -9.86 -18.94 10.89
C THR A 133 -10.53 -17.80 11.66
N ARG A 134 -9.93 -17.31 12.76
CA ARG A 134 -10.38 -16.08 13.43
C ARG A 134 -10.15 -14.82 12.60
N GLU A 135 -9.33 -14.93 11.55
CA GLU A 135 -9.31 -13.99 10.44
C GLU A 135 -8.94 -12.54 10.83
N CYS A 136 -8.14 -12.33 11.87
CA CYS A 136 -7.86 -10.97 12.38
C CYS A 136 -7.18 -10.02 11.35
N ALA A 137 -6.65 -10.55 10.25
CA ALA A 137 -6.11 -9.75 9.15
C ALA A 137 -7.16 -9.30 8.11
N GLU A 138 -8.43 -9.66 8.27
CA GLU A 138 -9.50 -9.36 7.29
C GLU A 138 -9.16 -9.86 5.88
N ALA A 139 -8.44 -10.99 5.78
CA ALA A 139 -7.97 -11.64 4.56
C ALA A 139 -9.07 -11.79 3.49
N GLN A 140 -10.29 -12.18 3.85
CA GLN A 140 -11.40 -12.32 2.89
C GLN A 140 -11.92 -10.97 2.39
N GLY A 141 -11.54 -9.85 3.01
CA GLY A 141 -11.86 -8.50 2.52
C GLY A 141 -10.79 -7.91 1.59
N LYS A 142 -9.73 -8.66 1.26
CA LYS A 142 -8.57 -8.21 0.49
C LYS A 142 -8.60 -8.76 -0.94
N ASP A 143 -7.83 -8.11 -1.82
CA ASP A 143 -7.73 -8.54 -3.22
C ASP A 143 -7.09 -9.95 -3.32
N LEU A 144 -6.22 -10.29 -2.36
CA LEU A 144 -5.72 -11.64 -2.08
C LEU A 144 -5.73 -11.90 -0.57
N GLY A 145 -6.43 -12.94 -0.14
CA GLY A 145 -6.52 -13.38 1.24
C GLY A 145 -5.87 -14.75 1.43
N ILE A 146 -5.13 -14.92 2.53
CA ILE A 146 -4.51 -16.19 2.91
C ILE A 146 -4.93 -16.49 4.35
N ILE A 147 -5.45 -17.69 4.58
CA ILE A 147 -5.89 -18.14 5.91
C ILE A 147 -5.27 -19.50 6.20
N ALA A 148 -4.57 -19.61 7.32
CA ALA A 148 -3.97 -20.87 7.75
C ALA A 148 -5.04 -21.91 8.14
N THR A 149 -4.79 -23.15 7.74
CA THR A 149 -5.41 -24.36 8.24
C THR A 149 -4.35 -25.23 8.92
N ASP A 150 -4.77 -26.34 9.52
CA ASP A 150 -3.86 -27.37 10.03
C ASP A 150 -3.15 -28.14 8.90
N ALA A 151 -3.73 -28.19 7.71
CA ALA A 151 -3.17 -28.86 6.54
C ALA A 151 -2.33 -27.95 5.61
N GLY A 152 -2.50 -26.63 5.68
CA GLY A 152 -1.77 -25.70 4.81
C GLY A 152 -2.39 -24.30 4.80
N TRP A 153 -2.50 -23.70 3.62
CA TRP A 153 -3.01 -22.35 3.42
C TRP A 153 -4.19 -22.33 2.44
N ASN A 154 -5.30 -21.74 2.87
CA ASN A 154 -6.41 -21.41 1.99
C ASN A 154 -6.16 -20.06 1.32
N MET A 155 -6.21 -20.04 -0.01
CA MET A 155 -6.04 -18.85 -0.83
C MET A 155 -7.39 -18.36 -1.34
N TYR A 156 -7.74 -17.12 -0.99
CA TYR A 156 -8.94 -16.41 -1.41
C TYR A 156 -8.57 -15.25 -2.34
N VAL A 157 -9.39 -14.96 -3.34
CA VAL A 157 -9.11 -13.91 -4.34
C VAL A 157 -10.29 -12.97 -4.56
N CYS A 158 -9.98 -11.77 -5.05
CA CYS A 158 -10.96 -10.82 -5.57
C CYS A 158 -11.95 -10.26 -4.52
N GLY A 159 -11.53 -10.19 -3.25
CA GLY A 159 -12.24 -9.43 -2.23
C GLY A 159 -11.89 -7.94 -2.30
N ASN A 160 -12.78 -7.09 -1.77
CA ASN A 160 -12.45 -5.68 -1.59
C ASN A 160 -13.29 -4.98 -0.53
N GLY A 161 -12.66 -4.06 0.19
CA GLY A 161 -13.39 -2.94 0.81
C GLY A 161 -13.69 -1.81 -0.19
N GLY A 162 -14.42 -0.79 0.26
CA GLY A 162 -14.73 0.43 -0.49
C GLY A 162 -16.23 0.63 -0.73
N MET A 163 -16.58 1.36 -1.80
CA MET A 163 -17.98 1.71 -2.12
C MET A 163 -18.91 0.50 -2.27
N LYS A 164 -18.43 -0.57 -2.91
CA LYS A 164 -19.13 -1.84 -3.04
C LYS A 164 -18.28 -2.93 -2.38
N PRO A 165 -18.42 -3.15 -1.06
CA PRO A 165 -17.64 -4.17 -0.38
C PRO A 165 -18.03 -5.57 -0.86
N ARG A 166 -17.05 -6.47 -0.94
CA ARG A 166 -17.20 -7.83 -1.46
C ARG A 166 -16.22 -8.75 -0.73
N HIS A 167 -16.70 -9.92 -0.29
CA HIS A 167 -15.82 -10.97 0.21
C HIS A 167 -15.12 -11.70 -0.95
N ALA A 168 -13.88 -12.11 -0.71
CA ALA A 168 -13.09 -12.89 -1.63
C ALA A 168 -13.62 -14.32 -1.75
N ASP A 169 -13.42 -14.95 -2.90
CA ASP A 169 -13.81 -16.34 -3.16
C ASP A 169 -12.62 -17.27 -2.95
N LEU A 170 -12.90 -18.47 -2.43
CA LEU A 170 -11.87 -19.51 -2.25
C LEU A 170 -11.39 -20.01 -3.61
N LEU A 171 -10.11 -19.75 -3.91
CA LEU A 171 -9.47 -20.26 -5.13
C LEU A 171 -8.97 -21.69 -4.93
N ALA A 172 -8.24 -21.94 -3.85
CA ALA A 172 -7.69 -23.24 -3.50
C ALA A 172 -7.46 -23.37 -1.99
N SER A 173 -7.51 -24.60 -1.48
CA SER A 173 -7.38 -24.91 -0.05
C SER A 173 -6.12 -25.73 0.25
N ASP A 174 -5.69 -25.68 1.51
CA ASP A 174 -4.65 -26.54 2.09
C ASP A 174 -3.35 -26.59 1.28
N LEU A 175 -2.95 -25.45 0.72
CA LEU A 175 -1.74 -25.31 -0.07
C LEU A 175 -0.50 -25.35 0.83
N ASP A 176 0.54 -26.05 0.40
CA ASP A 176 1.89 -25.81 0.91
C ASP A 176 2.39 -24.42 0.43
N GLN A 177 3.45 -23.93 1.07
CA GLN A 177 3.97 -22.58 0.78
C GLN A 177 4.52 -22.43 -0.65
N GLU A 178 5.14 -23.47 -1.22
CA GLU A 178 5.70 -23.40 -2.57
C GLU A 178 4.58 -23.27 -3.60
N THR A 179 3.56 -24.13 -3.49
CA THR A 179 2.38 -24.11 -4.36
C THR A 179 1.60 -22.80 -4.20
N LEU A 180 1.44 -22.31 -2.96
CA LEU A 180 0.83 -21.02 -2.69
C LEU A 180 1.53 -19.88 -3.44
N ILE A 181 2.86 -19.80 -3.38
CA ILE A 181 3.61 -18.75 -4.09
C ILE A 181 3.40 -18.82 -5.60
N LYS A 182 3.44 -20.02 -6.20
CA LYS A 182 3.15 -20.20 -7.64
C LYS A 182 1.76 -19.69 -7.99
N TYR A 183 0.75 -19.99 -7.18
CA TYR A 183 -0.63 -19.54 -7.46
C TYR A 183 -0.78 -18.03 -7.32
N ILE A 184 -0.08 -17.40 -6.37
CA ILE A 184 -0.05 -15.94 -6.26
C ILE A 184 0.62 -15.32 -7.49
N ASP A 185 1.78 -15.83 -7.91
CA ASP A 185 2.49 -15.34 -9.10
C ASP A 185 1.57 -15.39 -10.33
N ARG A 186 0.96 -16.56 -10.58
CA ARG A 186 0.01 -16.77 -11.69
C ARG A 186 -1.19 -15.84 -11.60
N PHE A 187 -1.83 -15.73 -10.44
CA PHE A 187 -3.00 -14.87 -10.24
C PHE A 187 -2.68 -13.41 -10.50
N MET A 188 -1.59 -12.91 -9.92
CA MET A 188 -1.15 -11.52 -10.09
C MET A 188 -0.86 -11.21 -11.55
N MET A 189 -0.09 -12.07 -12.23
CA MET A 189 0.30 -11.81 -13.62
C MET A 189 -0.87 -11.96 -14.58
N PHE A 190 -1.76 -12.92 -14.35
CA PHE A 190 -2.97 -13.07 -15.15
C PHE A 190 -3.89 -11.84 -15.01
N TYR A 191 -4.08 -11.33 -13.79
CA TYR A 191 -4.78 -10.07 -13.54
C TYR A 191 -4.10 -8.87 -14.24
N ILE A 192 -2.77 -8.74 -14.13
CA ILE A 192 -2.00 -7.69 -14.80
C ILE A 192 -2.21 -7.68 -16.31
N ARG A 193 -2.28 -8.87 -16.93
CA ARG A 193 -2.37 -9.03 -18.38
C ARG A 193 -3.77 -8.84 -18.95
N THR A 194 -4.80 -9.19 -18.18
CA THR A 194 -6.16 -9.34 -18.72
C THR A 194 -7.15 -8.30 -18.22
N ALA A 195 -6.86 -7.62 -17.10
CA ALA A 195 -7.73 -6.58 -16.60
C ALA A 195 -7.55 -5.26 -17.34
N ALA A 196 -8.65 -4.52 -17.49
CA ALA A 196 -8.64 -3.19 -18.03
C ALA A 196 -7.90 -2.21 -17.08
N PRO A 197 -7.34 -1.11 -17.60
CA PRO A 197 -6.73 -0.07 -16.77
C PRO A 197 -7.68 0.42 -15.67
N LEU A 198 -7.16 0.57 -14.45
CA LEU A 198 -7.91 1.02 -13.27
C LEU A 198 -9.05 0.09 -12.81
N GLN A 199 -9.13 -1.13 -13.31
CA GLN A 199 -10.13 -2.12 -12.90
C GLN A 199 -9.69 -2.84 -11.61
N ARG A 200 -10.59 -2.96 -10.61
CA ARG A 200 -10.35 -3.77 -9.40
C ARG A 200 -10.41 -5.26 -9.72
N THR A 201 -9.71 -6.09 -8.94
CA THR A 201 -9.75 -7.56 -9.07
C THR A 201 -11.18 -8.11 -8.97
N SER A 202 -12.00 -7.58 -8.07
CA SER A 202 -13.42 -7.96 -7.96
C SER A 202 -14.21 -7.70 -9.25
N VAL A 203 -14.14 -6.48 -9.79
CA VAL A 203 -14.82 -6.11 -11.04
C VAL A 203 -14.24 -6.87 -12.24
N TRP A 204 -12.94 -7.15 -12.22
CA TRP A 204 -12.31 -7.97 -13.24
C TRP A 204 -12.85 -9.39 -13.23
N MET A 205 -12.92 -10.04 -12.07
CA MET A 205 -13.45 -11.38 -11.94
C MET A 205 -14.95 -11.47 -12.24
N ASP A 206 -15.75 -10.47 -11.86
CA ASP A 206 -17.19 -10.41 -12.21
C ASP A 206 -17.41 -10.38 -13.74
N ASN A 207 -16.42 -9.90 -14.50
CA ASN A 207 -16.47 -9.87 -15.97
C ASN A 207 -15.90 -11.13 -16.64
N LEU A 208 -15.30 -12.05 -15.87
CA LEU A 208 -14.83 -13.34 -16.41
C LEU A 208 -16.00 -14.32 -16.46
N GLU A 209 -16.27 -14.88 -17.64
CA GLU A 209 -17.25 -15.96 -17.77
C GLU A 209 -16.78 -17.18 -16.95
N GLY A 210 -17.60 -17.62 -16.00
CA GLY A 210 -17.24 -18.66 -15.02
C GLY A 210 -16.57 -18.15 -13.74
N GLY A 211 -16.27 -16.85 -13.63
CA GLY A 211 -15.79 -16.22 -12.40
C GLY A 211 -14.58 -16.93 -11.76
N VAL A 212 -14.70 -17.28 -10.48
CA VAL A 212 -13.63 -17.96 -9.73
C VAL A 212 -13.34 -19.37 -10.25
N ASP A 213 -14.32 -20.05 -10.83
CA ASP A 213 -14.12 -21.39 -11.37
C ASP A 213 -13.23 -21.35 -12.62
N TYR A 214 -13.46 -20.37 -13.50
CA TYR A 214 -12.56 -20.12 -14.62
C TYR A 214 -11.16 -19.74 -14.15
N LEU A 215 -11.04 -18.90 -13.12
CA LEU A 215 -9.72 -18.60 -12.54
C LEU A 215 -9.03 -19.86 -12.01
N ARG A 216 -9.76 -20.78 -11.36
CA ARG A 216 -9.19 -22.04 -10.91
C ARG A 216 -8.66 -22.87 -12.06
N GLU A 217 -9.42 -23.02 -13.14
CA GLU A 217 -8.98 -23.74 -14.33
C GLU A 217 -7.70 -23.14 -14.95
N VAL A 218 -7.58 -21.81 -14.99
CA VAL A 218 -6.40 -21.13 -15.52
C VAL A 218 -5.20 -21.29 -14.58
N ILE A 219 -5.39 -20.97 -13.30
CA ILE A 219 -4.30 -20.82 -12.32
C ILE A 219 -3.84 -22.17 -11.77
N VAL A 220 -4.77 -23.08 -11.50
CA VAL A 220 -4.51 -24.40 -10.90
C VAL A 220 -4.30 -25.43 -12.00
N ASP A 221 -5.27 -25.57 -12.91
CA ASP A 221 -5.28 -26.66 -13.91
C ASP A 221 -4.48 -26.32 -15.18
N ASN A 222 -3.87 -25.13 -15.24
CA ASN A 222 -3.09 -24.65 -16.38
C ASN A 222 -3.85 -24.75 -17.72
N LYS A 223 -5.17 -24.48 -17.72
CA LYS A 223 -6.05 -24.61 -18.89
C LYS A 223 -5.53 -23.90 -20.14
N LEU A 224 -4.79 -22.81 -19.97
CA LEU A 224 -4.23 -22.02 -21.06
C LEU A 224 -2.78 -22.39 -21.44
N GLY A 225 -2.10 -23.24 -20.66
CA GLY A 225 -0.70 -23.64 -20.92
C GLY A 225 0.33 -22.53 -20.72
N ILE A 226 0.02 -21.49 -19.93
CA ILE A 226 0.86 -20.29 -19.76
C ILE A 226 1.46 -20.11 -18.36
N ASN A 227 1.22 -21.05 -17.43
CA ASN A 227 1.60 -20.86 -16.03
C ASN A 227 3.10 -20.62 -15.83
N ASP A 228 3.97 -21.37 -16.51
CA ASP A 228 5.42 -21.20 -16.41
C ASP A 228 5.87 -19.80 -16.89
N GLN A 229 5.21 -19.27 -17.94
CA GLN A 229 5.48 -17.93 -18.42
C GLN A 229 5.03 -16.89 -17.39
N LEU A 230 3.83 -17.04 -16.82
CA LEU A 230 3.33 -16.13 -15.77
C LEU A 230 4.28 -16.08 -14.57
N GLU A 231 4.79 -17.23 -14.12
CA GLU A 231 5.77 -17.34 -13.03
C GLU A 231 7.09 -16.66 -13.39
N ALA A 232 7.62 -16.91 -14.60
CA ALA A 232 8.86 -16.30 -15.07
C ALA A 232 8.75 -14.76 -15.16
N ASP A 233 7.61 -14.24 -15.62
CA ASP A 233 7.37 -12.80 -15.70
C ASP A 233 7.35 -12.15 -14.32
N VAL A 234 6.70 -12.79 -13.34
CA VAL A 234 6.71 -12.29 -11.95
C VAL A 234 8.12 -12.35 -11.39
N ALA A 235 8.85 -13.44 -11.58
CA ALA A 235 10.24 -13.56 -11.14
C ALA A 235 11.12 -12.43 -11.70
N GLY A 236 10.92 -12.05 -12.98
CA GLY A 236 11.58 -10.91 -13.60
C GLY A 236 11.21 -9.57 -12.92
N LEU A 237 9.94 -9.35 -12.57
CA LEU A 237 9.51 -8.14 -11.87
C LEU A 237 10.07 -8.07 -10.45
N VAL A 238 10.06 -9.19 -9.72
CA VAL A 238 10.61 -9.31 -8.36
C VAL A 238 12.11 -9.02 -8.36
N GLY A 239 12.86 -9.62 -9.30
CA GLY A 239 14.31 -9.48 -9.39
C GLY A 239 14.78 -8.06 -9.75
N ASN A 240 13.91 -7.26 -10.38
CA ASN A 240 14.22 -5.89 -10.82
C ASN A 240 13.65 -4.81 -9.88
N PHE A 241 13.16 -5.18 -8.70
CA PHE A 241 12.64 -4.21 -7.74
C PHE A 241 13.75 -3.25 -7.27
N ALA A 242 13.47 -1.94 -7.35
CA ALA A 242 14.25 -0.88 -6.75
C ALA A 242 13.33 0.08 -5.99
N CYS A 243 13.80 0.59 -4.86
CA CYS A 243 13.06 1.57 -4.06
C CYS A 243 13.20 2.96 -4.67
N GLU A 244 12.11 3.50 -5.21
CA GLU A 244 12.07 4.80 -5.90
C GLU A 244 12.65 5.97 -5.07
N TRP A 245 12.48 5.93 -3.74
CA TRP A 245 13.04 6.94 -2.83
C TRP A 245 14.54 6.75 -2.62
N THR A 246 15.02 5.51 -2.51
CA THR A 246 16.46 5.22 -2.43
C THR A 246 17.18 5.69 -3.70
N ASP A 247 16.59 5.43 -4.88
CA ASP A 247 17.16 5.91 -6.15
C ASP A 247 17.12 7.43 -6.23
N THR A 248 16.01 8.05 -5.82
CA THR A 248 15.82 9.51 -5.86
C THR A 248 16.82 10.25 -4.97
N ILE A 249 17.07 9.78 -3.74
CA ILE A 249 17.98 10.48 -2.82
C ILE A 249 19.46 10.37 -3.23
N ASN A 250 19.79 9.39 -4.08
CA ASN A 250 21.13 9.13 -4.59
C ASN A 250 21.38 9.78 -5.97
N ASP A 251 20.39 10.46 -6.55
CA ASP A 251 20.49 11.17 -7.83
C ASP A 251 20.22 12.67 -7.67
N GLU A 252 21.28 13.48 -7.72
CA GLU A 252 21.18 14.94 -7.60
C GLU A 252 20.29 15.59 -8.66
N ALA A 253 20.18 15.01 -9.86
CA ALA A 253 19.30 15.52 -10.91
C ALA A 253 17.82 15.31 -10.53
N GLN A 254 17.49 14.20 -9.87
CA GLN A 254 16.13 13.95 -9.38
C GLN A 254 15.77 14.86 -8.21
N LEU A 255 16.72 15.23 -7.36
CA LEU A 255 16.48 16.12 -6.22
C LEU A 255 15.97 17.50 -6.64
N LYS A 256 16.40 18.02 -7.80
CA LYS A 256 15.98 19.33 -8.32
C LYS A 256 14.48 19.47 -8.55
N ARG A 257 13.74 18.36 -8.73
CA ARG A 257 12.29 18.40 -8.93
C ARG A 257 11.52 18.69 -7.63
N PHE A 258 12.17 18.60 -6.47
CA PHE A 258 11.57 18.78 -5.16
C PHE A 258 11.64 20.20 -4.62
N SER A 259 12.31 21.15 -5.28
CA SER A 259 12.24 22.56 -4.90
C SER A 259 10.85 23.16 -5.20
N HIS A 260 10.35 24.00 -4.31
CA HIS A 260 9.07 24.69 -4.45
C HIS A 260 9.21 25.90 -5.38
N PHE A 261 10.21 26.75 -5.13
CA PHE A 261 10.58 27.86 -5.98
C PHE A 261 11.99 27.65 -6.55
N ILE A 262 12.19 28.04 -7.82
CA ILE A 262 13.50 27.91 -8.50
C ILE A 262 14.51 28.95 -7.96
N ASN A 263 14.02 30.04 -7.37
CA ASN A 263 14.82 31.22 -7.00
C ASN A 263 14.61 31.70 -5.55
N ALA A 264 13.95 30.94 -4.68
CA ALA A 264 13.71 31.33 -3.29
C ALA A 264 13.58 30.10 -2.38
N ASP A 265 14.04 30.23 -1.14
CA ASP A 265 13.87 29.22 -0.07
C ASP A 265 12.54 29.42 0.70
N ASP A 266 11.62 30.21 0.13
CA ASP A 266 10.36 30.56 0.77
C ASP A 266 9.45 29.33 0.90
N ARG A 267 8.83 29.21 2.07
CA ARG A 267 7.84 28.15 2.38
C ARG A 267 6.49 28.51 1.76
N ASP A 268 5.69 27.51 1.43
CA ASP A 268 4.32 27.75 0.95
C ASP A 268 3.47 28.36 2.07
N GLU A 269 3.22 29.67 2.00
CA GLU A 269 2.40 30.42 2.97
C GLU A 269 0.94 29.92 3.03
N ASN A 270 0.48 29.17 2.02
CA ASN A 270 -0.85 28.58 2.04
C ASN A 270 -0.94 27.34 2.95
N VAL A 271 0.18 26.76 3.37
CA VAL A 271 0.20 25.62 4.30
C VAL A 271 0.04 26.12 5.72
N VAL A 272 -1.21 26.21 6.16
CA VAL A 272 -1.60 26.67 7.51
C VAL A 272 -2.23 25.52 8.28
N PHE A 273 -1.75 25.29 9.50
CA PHE A 273 -2.31 24.34 10.45
C PHE A 273 -3.01 25.07 11.60
N VAL A 274 -4.07 24.46 12.13
CA VAL A 274 -4.81 24.97 13.29
C VAL A 274 -4.96 23.88 14.35
N ASP A 275 -5.07 24.33 15.59
CA ASP A 275 -5.54 23.51 16.70
C ASP A 275 -7.06 23.32 16.56
N ASP A 276 -7.53 22.10 16.79
CA ASP A 276 -8.95 21.76 16.77
C ASP A 276 -9.46 21.12 18.08
N GLY A 277 -8.70 21.30 19.17
CA GLY A 277 -9.02 20.81 20.50
C GLY A 277 -8.65 19.35 20.74
N ARG A 278 -7.97 18.71 19.77
CA ARG A 278 -7.37 17.37 19.92
C ARG A 278 -5.88 17.50 20.21
N GLU A 279 -5.25 16.39 20.59
CA GLU A 279 -3.79 16.34 20.83
C GLU A 279 -2.94 16.56 19.57
N GLN A 280 -3.54 16.59 18.37
CA GLN A 280 -2.85 16.83 17.10
C GLN A 280 -3.52 17.93 16.29
N HIS A 281 -2.72 18.64 15.50
CA HIS A 281 -3.17 19.69 14.59
C HIS A 281 -3.91 19.15 13.35
N ARG A 282 -4.54 20.04 12.59
CA ARG A 282 -5.09 19.75 11.26
C ARG A 282 -4.85 20.90 10.28
N PRO A 283 -4.96 20.67 8.96
CA PRO A 283 -4.96 21.76 8.00
C PRO A 283 -6.13 22.73 8.26
N ALA A 284 -5.86 24.02 8.15
CA ALA A 284 -6.86 25.07 8.19
C ALA A 284 -7.88 24.86 7.06
N THR A 285 -9.17 25.08 7.34
CA THR A 285 -10.20 25.19 6.32
C THR A 285 -10.01 26.47 5.50
N PHE A 286 -10.67 26.56 4.35
CA PHE A 286 -10.61 27.78 3.55
C PHE A 286 -11.02 29.02 4.35
N THR A 287 -12.11 28.95 5.10
CA THR A 287 -12.62 30.07 5.90
C THR A 287 -11.69 30.47 7.04
N GLU A 288 -10.91 29.52 7.58
CA GLU A 288 -9.88 29.81 8.59
C GLU A 288 -8.65 30.50 7.98
N LYS A 289 -8.32 30.20 6.72
CA LYS A 289 -7.24 30.89 5.99
C LYS A 289 -7.65 32.29 5.51
N HIS A 290 -8.93 32.49 5.22
CA HIS A 290 -9.49 33.72 4.66
C HIS A 290 -10.72 34.20 5.44
N PRO A 291 -10.56 34.64 6.71
CA PRO A 291 -11.69 35.00 7.58
C PRO A 291 -12.50 36.20 7.05
N GLU A 292 -11.88 37.05 6.23
CA GLU A 292 -12.52 38.17 5.53
C GLU A 292 -13.32 37.77 4.27
N ALA A 293 -13.15 36.55 3.74
CA ALA A 293 -13.89 36.09 2.57
C ALA A 293 -15.33 35.73 2.95
N LYS A 294 -16.32 36.51 2.47
CA LYS A 294 -17.76 36.25 2.67
C LYS A 294 -18.39 35.60 1.44
N GLY A 295 -18.98 34.40 1.57
CA GLY A 295 -19.83 33.75 0.55
C GLY A 295 -19.66 32.22 0.43
N ASP A 296 -20.68 31.53 -0.09
CA ASP A 296 -20.67 30.07 -0.34
C ASP A 296 -19.71 29.72 -1.49
N ILE A 297 -18.65 28.99 -1.18
CA ILE A 297 -17.54 28.64 -2.09
C ILE A 297 -17.81 27.30 -2.80
N LEU A 298 -19.08 26.89 -2.93
CA LEU A 298 -19.41 25.58 -3.48
C LEU A 298 -19.31 25.49 -5.02
N HIS A 299 -19.05 26.60 -5.72
CA HIS A 299 -18.82 26.59 -7.16
C HIS A 299 -17.69 27.55 -7.56
N VAL A 300 -16.45 27.06 -7.54
CA VAL A 300 -15.41 27.62 -8.40
C VAL A 300 -15.23 26.62 -9.53
N GLU A 301 -15.83 26.91 -10.69
CA GLU A 301 -15.47 26.22 -11.93
C GLU A 301 -13.99 26.50 -12.20
N LEU A 302 -13.20 25.43 -12.34
CA LEU A 302 -11.83 25.52 -12.82
C LEU A 302 -11.88 26.00 -14.27
N VAL A 303 -11.45 27.25 -14.51
CA VAL A 303 -11.12 27.77 -15.84
C VAL A 303 -9.68 27.41 -16.17
#